data_AF-A0A932Z4U1-F1
#
_entry.id   AF-A0A932Z4U1-F1
#
_cell.length_a   1.000
_cell.length_b   1.000
_cell.length_c   1.000
_cell.angle_alpha   90.00
_cell.angle_beta   90.00
_cell.angle_gamma   90.00
#
_symmetry.space_group_name_H-M   'P 1'
#
loop_
_entity.id
_entity.type
_entity.pdbx_description
1 polymer ?
#
loop_
_entity_poly.entity_id
_entity_poly.type
_entity_poly.pdbx_seq_one_letter_code
_entity_poly.pdbx_strand_id
1 'polypeptide(L)'
;MRWMTKGTRGAFLVLSILALFLLAACQGPEGKQGNPGPQGAPGAPGAPGARGADGAAGPRGLEGPRGPVGPAGPAANPVFASVRVDPAVVEPLTDFAVRGSGFTPGQAYIVEITSGDSTLIPGLRAGTLEVNANGAFESTWRAGVGDGARTPIASAAYTLVVRDAKGLVASSPLVVFAKPTPTPTPRPPTPTPTR
;
A
#
# COMPACT_ATOMS: atom_id res chain seq x y z
N MET A 1 34.03 -8.21 144.58
CA MET A 1 32.66 -8.63 144.21
C MET A 1 31.68 -7.47 144.46
N ARG A 2 30.69 -7.30 143.56
CA ARG A 2 29.45 -6.47 143.63
C ARG A 2 29.62 -4.94 143.52
N TRP A 3 29.32 -4.28 142.39
CA TRP A 3 28.00 -3.91 141.81
C TRP A 3 27.00 -3.32 142.83
N MET A 4 26.62 -2.04 142.69
CA MET A 4 25.31 -1.65 142.14
C MET A 4 25.09 -0.13 142.10
N THR A 5 24.58 0.32 140.96
CA THR A 5 23.98 1.62 140.64
C THR A 5 22.57 1.75 141.25
N LYS A 6 22.04 2.98 141.41
CA LYS A 6 20.60 3.28 141.27
C LYS A 6 20.32 4.79 141.33
N GLY A 7 19.56 5.30 140.35
CA GLY A 7 19.01 6.67 140.41
C GLY A 7 18.33 7.29 139.17
N THR A 8 18.03 6.57 138.08
CA THR A 8 17.50 7.17 136.82
C THR A 8 16.01 6.96 136.54
N ARG A 9 15.21 6.51 137.50
CA ARG A 9 13.80 6.12 137.25
C ARG A 9 12.77 7.26 137.32
N GLY A 10 13.11 8.44 137.86
CA GLY A 10 12.19 9.57 137.97
C GLY A 10 12.13 10.49 136.73
N ALA A 11 13.23 10.61 135.99
CA ALA A 11 13.35 11.57 134.88
C ALA A 11 12.54 11.16 133.63
N PHE A 12 12.36 9.86 133.40
CA PHE A 12 11.64 9.35 132.22
C PHE A 12 10.12 9.56 132.28
N LEU A 13 9.54 9.61 133.48
CA LEU A 13 8.09 9.75 133.66
C LEU A 13 7.62 11.21 133.48
N VAL A 14 8.43 12.18 133.91
CA VAL A 14 8.12 13.62 133.78
C VAL A 14 8.29 14.09 132.32
N LEU A 15 9.33 13.63 131.64
CA LEU A 15 9.54 13.90 130.20
C LEU A 15 8.44 13.28 129.32
N SER A 16 7.94 12.10 129.69
CA SER A 16 6.86 11.44 128.96
C SER A 16 5.50 12.15 129.10
N ILE A 17 5.22 12.79 130.24
CA ILE A 17 3.95 13.51 130.46
C ILE A 17 4.00 14.89 129.80
N LEU A 18 5.15 15.58 129.83
CA LEU A 18 5.31 16.88 129.17
C LEU A 18 5.28 16.77 127.64
N ALA A 19 5.85 15.69 127.08
CA ALA A 19 5.80 15.42 125.64
C ALA A 19 4.38 15.10 125.14
N LEU A 20 3.54 14.46 125.97
CA LEU A 20 2.16 14.15 125.61
C LEU A 20 1.25 15.39 125.62
N PHE A 21 1.50 16.34 126.54
CA PHE A 21 0.74 17.59 126.62
C PHE A 21 1.10 18.60 125.53
N LEU A 22 2.36 18.63 125.05
CA LEU A 22 2.78 19.48 123.93
C LEU A 22 2.28 18.98 122.57
N LEU A 23 2.02 17.68 122.41
CA LEU A 23 1.57 17.10 121.14
C LEU A 23 0.06 17.29 120.90
N ALA A 24 -0.74 17.46 121.95
CA ALA A 24 -2.20 17.56 121.85
C ALA A 24 -2.72 18.98 121.53
N ALA A 25 -1.88 20.01 121.52
CA ALA A 25 -2.29 21.40 121.34
C ALA A 25 -2.28 21.92 119.88
N CYS A 26 -1.98 21.08 118.87
CA CYS A 26 -1.76 21.52 117.48
C CYS A 26 -2.77 21.01 116.43
N GLN A 27 -4.01 20.70 116.80
CA GLN A 27 -5.06 20.45 115.79
C GLN A 27 -5.88 21.73 115.55
N GLY A 28 -5.51 22.47 114.51
CA GLY A 28 -6.32 23.60 114.00
C GLY A 28 -7.62 23.11 113.35
N PRO A 29 -8.66 23.96 113.24
CA PRO A 29 -9.94 23.57 112.66
C PRO A 29 -9.80 23.13 111.20
N GLU A 30 -10.59 22.13 110.81
CA GLU A 30 -10.65 21.61 109.43
C GLU A 30 -11.04 22.74 108.45
N GLY A 31 -10.27 22.88 107.37
CA GLY A 31 -10.49 23.94 106.38
C GLY A 31 -11.82 23.77 105.65
N LYS A 32 -12.55 24.87 105.40
CA LYS A 32 -13.80 24.84 104.63
C LYS A 32 -13.56 24.25 103.23
N GLN A 33 -14.51 23.45 102.75
CA GLN A 33 -14.49 22.91 101.40
C GLN A 33 -14.42 24.05 100.36
N GLY A 34 -13.52 23.91 99.37
CA GLY A 34 -13.33 24.91 98.33
C GLY A 34 -14.57 25.05 97.43
N ASN A 35 -14.79 26.27 96.91
CA ASN A 35 -15.87 26.55 95.96
C ASN A 35 -15.72 25.71 94.68
N PRO A 36 -16.84 25.35 93.99
CA PRO A 36 -16.78 24.73 92.68
C PRO A 36 -15.95 25.56 91.69
N GLY A 37 -15.19 24.88 90.82
CA GLY A 37 -14.40 25.53 89.78
C GLY A 37 -15.27 26.28 88.76
N PRO A 38 -14.72 27.30 88.07
CA PRO A 38 -15.44 28.02 87.03
C PRO A 38 -15.80 27.09 85.86
N GLN A 39 -16.90 27.41 85.18
CA GLN A 39 -17.30 26.71 83.96
C GLN A 39 -16.23 26.89 82.87
N GLY A 40 -15.91 25.81 82.15
CA GLY A 40 -14.95 25.83 81.05
C GLY A 40 -15.36 26.80 79.93
N ALA A 41 -14.36 27.38 79.26
CA ALA A 41 -14.60 28.28 78.12
C ALA A 41 -15.27 27.54 76.94
N PRO A 42 -16.09 28.24 76.13
CA PRO A 42 -16.64 27.67 74.90
C PRO A 42 -15.54 27.17 73.95
N GLY A 43 -15.83 26.09 73.23
CA GLY A 43 -14.90 25.56 72.22
C GLY A 43 -14.66 26.53 71.06
N ALA A 44 -13.48 26.45 70.44
CA ALA A 44 -13.15 27.26 69.27
C ALA A 44 -14.04 26.90 68.06
N PRO A 45 -14.35 27.87 67.17
CA PRO A 45 -15.04 27.59 65.91
C PRO A 45 -14.29 26.54 65.08
N GLY A 46 -15.04 25.71 64.35
CA GLY A 46 -14.45 24.73 63.42
C GLY A 46 -13.68 25.40 62.28
N ALA A 47 -12.67 24.71 61.76
CA ALA A 47 -11.89 25.19 60.62
C ALA A 47 -12.77 25.30 59.34
N PRO A 48 -12.48 26.25 58.43
CA PRO A 48 -13.14 26.32 57.13
C PRO A 48 -12.98 25.02 56.33
N GLY A 49 -14.01 24.65 55.56
CA GLY A 49 -13.96 23.49 54.67
C GLY A 49 -12.92 23.65 53.56
N ALA A 50 -12.36 22.52 53.10
CA ALA A 50 -11.41 22.52 51.99
C ALA A 50 -12.06 22.96 50.66
N ARG A 51 -11.28 23.60 49.80
CA ARG A 51 -11.72 23.96 48.43
C ARG A 51 -12.01 22.68 47.64
N GLY A 52 -13.11 22.67 46.88
CA GLY A 52 -13.45 21.56 45.99
C GLY A 52 -12.40 21.32 44.91
N ALA A 53 -12.27 20.08 44.47
CA ALA A 53 -11.34 19.69 43.40
C ALA A 53 -11.73 20.33 42.05
N ASP A 54 -10.74 20.54 41.19
CA ASP A 54 -10.98 21.01 39.82
C ASP A 54 -11.76 19.96 39.01
N GLY A 55 -12.58 20.44 38.07
CA GLY A 55 -13.37 19.57 37.19
C GLY A 55 -12.49 18.74 36.24
N ALA A 56 -12.97 17.56 35.85
CA ALA A 56 -12.27 16.71 34.89
C ALA A 56 -12.16 17.37 33.50
N ALA A 57 -11.07 17.07 32.77
CA ALA A 57 -10.92 17.48 31.39
C ALA A 57 -12.01 16.88 30.49
N GLY A 58 -12.49 17.66 29.51
CA GLY A 58 -13.51 17.19 28.56
C GLY A 58 -12.98 16.07 27.64
N PRO A 59 -13.89 15.26 27.04
CA PRO A 59 -13.51 14.19 26.14
C PRO A 59 -12.88 14.73 24.84
N ARG A 60 -12.03 13.91 24.21
CA ARG A 60 -11.47 14.20 22.88
C ARG A 60 -12.60 14.20 21.83
N GLY A 61 -12.53 15.12 20.87
CA GLY A 61 -13.46 15.17 19.73
C GLY A 61 -13.40 13.92 18.85
N LEU A 62 -14.50 13.61 18.16
CA LEU A 62 -14.61 12.48 17.24
C LEU A 62 -13.74 12.66 15.99
N GLU A 63 -13.33 11.55 15.39
CA GLU A 63 -12.64 11.55 14.09
C GLU A 63 -13.59 12.02 12.97
N GLY A 64 -13.05 12.76 12.00
CA GLY A 64 -13.83 13.25 10.86
C GLY A 64 -14.27 12.13 9.90
N PRO A 65 -15.32 12.34 9.09
CA PRO A 65 -15.76 11.34 8.12
C PRO A 65 -14.71 11.11 7.02
N ARG A 66 -14.71 9.90 6.46
CA ARG A 66 -13.91 9.55 5.28
C ARG A 66 -14.32 10.44 4.09
N GLY A 67 -13.34 10.90 3.31
CA GLY A 67 -13.58 11.66 2.09
C GLY A 67 -14.33 10.85 1.00
N PRO A 68 -14.94 11.53 0.01
CA PRO A 68 -15.70 10.87 -1.05
C PRO A 68 -14.81 10.00 -1.94
N VAL A 69 -15.41 9.00 -2.59
CA VAL A 69 -14.76 8.20 -3.64
C VAL A 69 -14.42 9.11 -4.83
N GLY A 70 -13.23 8.93 -5.41
CA GLY A 70 -12.83 9.68 -6.61
C GLY A 70 -13.70 9.35 -7.84
N PRO A 71 -13.68 10.19 -8.88
CA PRO A 71 -14.44 9.92 -10.10
C PRO A 71 -13.97 8.64 -10.79
N ALA A 72 -14.88 7.98 -11.50
CA ALA A 72 -14.53 6.85 -12.37
C ALA A 72 -13.52 7.31 -13.45
N GLY A 73 -12.57 6.44 -13.80
CA GLY A 73 -11.67 6.67 -14.93
C GLY A 73 -12.41 6.68 -16.28
N PRO A 74 -11.80 7.22 -17.34
CA PRO A 74 -12.40 7.22 -18.68
C PRO A 74 -12.64 5.79 -19.18
N ALA A 75 -13.75 5.57 -19.90
CA ALA A 75 -14.07 4.28 -20.50
C ALA A 75 -13.00 3.86 -21.52
N ALA A 76 -12.54 2.60 -21.43
CA ALA A 76 -11.66 2.03 -22.44
C ALA A 76 -12.45 1.81 -23.73
N ASN A 77 -12.19 2.61 -24.77
CA ASN A 77 -12.73 2.36 -26.10
C ASN A 77 -11.91 1.20 -26.72
N PRO A 78 -12.49 0.02 -26.99
CA PRO A 78 -11.73 -1.06 -27.60
C PRO A 78 -11.27 -0.61 -28.98
N VAL A 79 -9.96 -0.39 -29.13
CA VAL A 79 -9.37 -0.02 -30.41
C VAL A 79 -9.34 -1.28 -31.28
N PHE A 80 -10.23 -1.36 -32.27
CA PHE A 80 -10.17 -2.43 -33.28
C PHE A 80 -9.17 -2.03 -34.37
N ALA A 81 -7.95 -2.55 -34.26
CA ALA A 81 -6.99 -2.44 -35.36
C ALA A 81 -7.44 -3.29 -36.55
N SER A 82 -7.22 -2.80 -37.77
CA SER A 82 -7.54 -3.52 -39.00
C SER A 82 -6.37 -3.48 -39.97
N VAL A 83 -6.20 -4.55 -40.76
CA VAL A 83 -5.17 -4.65 -41.79
C VAL A 83 -5.76 -5.20 -43.08
N ARG A 84 -5.26 -4.68 -44.21
CA ARG A 84 -5.57 -5.14 -45.55
C ARG A 84 -4.31 -5.29 -46.37
N VAL A 85 -4.35 -6.25 -47.30
CA VAL A 85 -3.31 -6.48 -48.29
C VAL A 85 -3.87 -6.17 -49.68
N ASP A 86 -3.09 -5.44 -50.48
CA ASP A 86 -3.48 -5.01 -51.81
C ASP A 86 -2.33 -5.23 -52.82
N PRO A 87 -2.47 -6.16 -53.79
CA PRO A 87 -3.59 -7.08 -53.97
C PRO A 87 -3.56 -8.22 -52.94
N ALA A 88 -4.73 -8.79 -52.61
CA ALA A 88 -4.83 -9.96 -51.72
C ALA A 88 -4.31 -11.28 -52.35
N VAL A 89 -4.08 -11.28 -53.68
CA VAL A 89 -3.51 -12.39 -54.43
C VAL A 89 -2.24 -11.89 -55.12
N VAL A 90 -1.10 -12.50 -54.80
CA VAL A 90 0.23 -12.08 -55.26
C VAL A 90 0.99 -13.22 -55.93
N GLU A 91 1.84 -12.91 -56.89
CA GLU A 91 2.77 -13.90 -57.45
C GLU A 91 4.03 -13.99 -56.56
N PRO A 92 4.74 -15.13 -56.52
CA PRO A 92 6.01 -15.21 -55.81
C PRO A 92 7.00 -14.15 -56.30
N LEU A 93 7.76 -13.56 -55.38
CA LEU A 93 8.71 -12.49 -55.66
C LEU A 93 8.07 -11.25 -56.32
N THR A 94 6.83 -10.93 -55.99
CA THR A 94 6.21 -9.65 -56.39
C THR A 94 5.92 -8.78 -55.18
N ASP A 95 5.81 -7.48 -55.42
CA ASP A 95 5.57 -6.50 -54.37
C ASP A 95 4.06 -6.30 -54.15
N PHE A 96 3.67 -6.08 -52.92
CA PHE A 96 2.29 -5.84 -52.49
C PHE A 96 2.25 -4.82 -51.35
N ALA A 97 1.15 -4.10 -51.24
CA ALA A 97 0.94 -3.11 -50.18
C ALA A 97 0.25 -3.74 -48.97
N VAL A 98 0.71 -3.37 -47.77
CA VAL A 98 0.06 -3.67 -46.49
C VAL A 98 -0.37 -2.35 -45.89
N ARG A 99 -1.67 -2.23 -45.63
CA ARG A 99 -2.29 -1.03 -45.07
C ARG A 99 -2.98 -1.39 -43.76
N GLY A 100 -2.73 -0.60 -42.73
CA GLY A 100 -3.37 -0.78 -41.43
C GLY A 100 -3.96 0.50 -40.89
N SER A 101 -4.97 0.37 -40.03
CA SER A 101 -5.59 1.48 -39.30
C SER A 101 -6.02 1.04 -37.90
N GLY A 102 -6.16 2.01 -36.98
CA GLY A 102 -6.50 1.71 -35.59
C GLY A 102 -5.33 1.16 -34.77
N PHE A 103 -4.09 1.40 -35.19
CA PHE A 103 -2.91 1.08 -34.38
C PHE A 103 -2.51 2.28 -33.53
N THR A 104 -1.68 2.05 -32.51
CA THR A 104 -1.24 3.12 -31.63
C THR A 104 -0.34 4.11 -32.38
N PRO A 105 -0.69 5.40 -32.48
CA PRO A 105 0.16 6.41 -33.13
C PRO A 105 1.56 6.50 -32.54
N GLY A 106 2.58 6.68 -33.39
CA GLY A 106 3.98 6.80 -33.01
C GLY A 106 4.59 5.51 -32.44
N GLN A 107 3.95 4.36 -32.63
CA GLN A 107 4.52 3.07 -32.26
C GLN A 107 5.09 2.36 -33.48
N ALA A 108 6.17 1.62 -33.26
CA ALA A 108 6.65 0.66 -34.23
C ALA A 108 5.64 -0.47 -34.40
N TYR A 109 5.47 -0.95 -35.63
CA TYR A 109 4.76 -2.18 -35.92
C TYR A 109 5.66 -3.19 -36.65
N ILE A 110 5.37 -4.47 -36.45
CA ILE A 110 5.97 -5.57 -37.18
C ILE A 110 4.91 -6.27 -38.01
N VAL A 111 5.32 -6.82 -39.15
CA VAL A 111 4.47 -7.63 -40.02
C VAL A 111 5.05 -9.04 -40.08
N GLU A 112 4.20 -10.04 -39.92
CA GLU A 112 4.57 -11.44 -39.91
C GLU A 112 3.67 -12.19 -40.90
N ILE A 113 4.22 -13.13 -41.67
CA ILE A 113 3.44 -13.99 -42.55
C ILE A 113 3.52 -15.41 -42.00
N THR A 114 2.36 -16.02 -41.77
CA THR A 114 2.21 -17.36 -41.19
C THR A 114 1.46 -18.28 -42.16
N SER A 115 1.90 -19.54 -42.24
CA SER A 115 1.18 -20.62 -42.91
C SER A 115 0.86 -21.68 -41.88
N GLY A 116 -0.43 -22.00 -41.72
CA GLY A 116 -0.98 -23.08 -40.87
C GLY A 116 -0.14 -23.45 -39.64
N ASP A 117 0.77 -24.41 -39.83
CA ASP A 117 1.49 -25.11 -38.76
C ASP A 117 2.97 -24.67 -38.57
N SER A 118 3.46 -23.65 -39.30
CA SER A 118 4.88 -23.26 -39.24
C SER A 118 5.13 -21.79 -38.94
N THR A 119 5.98 -21.62 -37.94
CA THR A 119 6.71 -20.43 -37.49
C THR A 119 7.13 -19.55 -38.66
N LEU A 120 6.74 -18.27 -38.57
CA LEU A 120 7.38 -17.08 -39.14
C LEU A 120 8.26 -17.40 -40.36
N ILE A 121 7.83 -17.06 -41.57
CA ILE A 121 8.81 -16.88 -42.66
C ILE A 121 9.74 -15.75 -42.20
N PRO A 122 10.98 -16.04 -41.73
CA PRO A 122 11.85 -15.01 -41.21
C PRO A 122 12.42 -14.29 -42.43
N GLY A 123 12.08 -13.02 -42.60
CA GLY A 123 12.57 -12.25 -43.75
C GLY A 123 11.80 -10.98 -44.04
N LEU A 124 10.64 -10.80 -43.41
CA LEU A 124 9.85 -9.58 -43.56
C LEU A 124 9.74 -8.86 -42.21
N ARG A 125 10.88 -8.62 -41.54
CA ARG A 125 10.95 -7.56 -40.52
C ARG A 125 11.32 -6.29 -41.24
N ALA A 126 10.33 -5.50 -41.66
CA ALA A 126 10.61 -4.11 -41.96
C ALA A 126 11.20 -3.48 -40.70
N GLY A 127 12.40 -2.91 -40.82
CA GLY A 127 12.96 -2.07 -39.76
C GLY A 127 11.92 -1.04 -39.31
N THR A 128 11.93 -0.71 -38.02
CA THR A 128 10.99 0.16 -37.29
C THR A 128 10.17 1.09 -38.19
N LEU A 129 9.03 0.60 -38.70
CA LEU A 129 8.05 1.44 -39.37
C LEU A 129 7.10 1.97 -38.31
N GLU A 130 6.98 3.29 -38.21
CA GLU A 130 6.11 3.92 -37.23
C GLU A 130 4.70 4.07 -37.78
N VAL A 131 3.72 3.79 -36.92
CA VAL A 131 2.34 4.17 -37.13
C VAL A 131 2.27 5.70 -37.10
N ASN A 132 1.63 6.31 -38.10
CA ASN A 132 1.55 7.75 -38.18
C ASN A 132 0.66 8.34 -37.06
N ALA A 133 0.53 9.68 -37.02
CA ALA A 133 -0.29 10.38 -36.02
C ALA A 133 -1.80 10.03 -36.05
N ASN A 134 -2.31 9.49 -37.16
CA ASN A 134 -3.72 9.10 -37.31
C ASN A 134 -3.97 7.61 -37.00
N GLY A 135 -2.96 6.87 -36.54
CA GLY A 135 -3.10 5.46 -36.19
C GLY A 135 -3.12 4.53 -37.42
N ALA A 136 -2.70 5.02 -38.58
CA ALA A 136 -2.59 4.24 -39.80
C ALA A 136 -1.14 4.08 -40.25
N PHE A 137 -0.92 3.12 -41.14
CA PHE A 137 0.34 2.93 -41.83
C PHE A 137 0.10 2.33 -43.22
N GLU A 138 1.09 2.50 -44.08
CA GLU A 138 1.18 1.83 -45.37
C GLU A 138 2.64 1.41 -45.59
N SER A 139 2.84 0.19 -46.05
CA SER A 139 4.17 -0.34 -46.37
C SER A 139 4.11 -1.30 -47.55
N THR A 140 5.21 -1.33 -48.31
CA THR A 140 5.36 -2.23 -49.46
C THR A 140 6.23 -3.42 -49.06
N TRP A 141 5.78 -4.61 -49.40
CA TRP A 141 6.37 -5.88 -49.02
C TRP A 141 6.54 -6.76 -50.25
N ARG A 142 7.55 -7.61 -50.25
CA ARG A 142 7.80 -8.54 -51.34
C ARG A 142 7.49 -9.97 -50.92
N ALA A 143 6.78 -10.71 -51.76
CA ALA A 143 6.34 -12.09 -51.52
C ALA A 143 7.50 -13.11 -51.65
N GLY A 144 8.46 -13.06 -50.73
CA GLY A 144 9.63 -13.93 -50.71
C GLY A 144 10.23 -14.14 -49.31
N VAL A 145 11.18 -15.07 -49.19
CA VAL A 145 11.90 -15.41 -47.95
C VAL A 145 13.32 -14.81 -47.96
N GLY A 146 13.81 -14.46 -46.77
CA GLY A 146 15.18 -13.98 -46.54
C GLY A 146 15.35 -12.47 -46.69
N ASP A 147 16.52 -11.96 -46.30
CA ASP A 147 16.84 -10.53 -46.36
C ASP A 147 16.70 -10.02 -47.81
N GLY A 148 15.71 -9.16 -48.05
CA GLY A 148 15.41 -8.63 -49.38
C GLY A 148 14.63 -9.58 -50.31
N ALA A 149 13.98 -10.62 -49.78
CA ALA A 149 12.97 -11.45 -50.45
C ALA A 149 13.38 -11.95 -51.85
N ARG A 150 14.51 -12.67 -51.92
CA ARG A 150 15.04 -13.26 -53.17
C ARG A 150 14.61 -14.70 -53.42
N THR A 151 14.13 -15.40 -52.39
CA THR A 151 13.66 -16.79 -52.50
C THR A 151 12.14 -16.80 -52.60
N PRO A 152 11.53 -17.45 -53.61
CA PRO A 152 10.08 -17.48 -53.73
C PRO A 152 9.44 -18.25 -52.56
N ILE A 153 8.34 -17.73 -52.03
CA ILE A 153 7.46 -18.48 -51.13
C ILE A 153 6.55 -19.42 -51.93
N ALA A 154 6.16 -20.53 -51.32
CA ALA A 154 5.30 -21.52 -51.95
C ALA A 154 3.94 -20.92 -52.33
N SER A 155 3.29 -21.49 -53.34
CA SER A 155 1.91 -21.13 -53.64
C SER A 155 0.98 -21.72 -52.58
N ALA A 156 0.37 -20.87 -51.77
CA ALA A 156 -0.53 -21.25 -50.68
C ALA A 156 -1.34 -20.04 -50.19
N ALA A 157 -2.33 -20.31 -49.32
CA ALA A 157 -2.97 -19.29 -48.51
C ALA A 157 -2.16 -19.05 -47.23
N TYR A 158 -1.92 -17.78 -46.93
CA TYR A 158 -1.16 -17.29 -45.79
C TYR A 158 -2.02 -16.34 -44.97
N THR A 159 -1.64 -16.17 -43.70
CA THR A 159 -2.16 -15.11 -42.83
C THR A 159 -1.06 -14.08 -42.62
N LEU A 160 -1.34 -12.84 -43.00
CA LEU A 160 -0.52 -11.69 -42.64
C LEU A 160 -0.99 -11.15 -41.29
N VAL A 161 -0.07 -11.05 -40.34
CA VAL A 161 -0.33 -10.58 -38.98
C VAL A 161 0.50 -9.32 -38.75
N VAL A 162 -0.13 -8.28 -38.20
CA VAL A 162 0.56 -7.05 -37.80
C VAL A 162 0.40 -6.85 -36.33
N ARG A 163 1.51 -6.54 -35.65
CA ARG A 163 1.55 -6.28 -34.21
C ARG A 163 2.27 -4.97 -33.92
N ASP A 164 1.66 -4.09 -33.12
CA ASP A 164 2.35 -2.90 -32.61
C ASP A 164 3.12 -3.19 -31.31
N ALA A 165 3.99 -2.25 -30.92
CA ALA A 165 4.78 -2.35 -29.68
C ALA A 165 3.93 -2.43 -28.40
N LYS A 166 2.65 -2.06 -28.43
CA LYS A 166 1.72 -2.16 -27.29
C LYS A 166 0.93 -3.48 -27.29
N GLY A 167 1.13 -4.33 -28.29
CA GLY A 167 0.51 -5.63 -28.40
C GLY A 167 -0.85 -5.64 -29.09
N LEU A 168 -1.28 -4.54 -29.73
CA LEU A 168 -2.44 -4.59 -30.63
C LEU A 168 -2.09 -5.44 -31.85
N VAL A 169 -3.03 -6.30 -32.24
CA VAL A 169 -2.86 -7.24 -33.36
C VAL A 169 -4.01 -7.10 -34.33
N ALA A 170 -3.70 -7.08 -35.62
CA ALA A 170 -4.66 -7.29 -36.69
C ALA A 170 -4.11 -8.30 -37.71
N SER A 171 -4.98 -8.92 -38.48
CA SER A 171 -4.57 -9.86 -39.51
C SER A 171 -5.40 -9.73 -40.79
N SER A 172 -4.86 -10.25 -41.88
CA SER A 172 -5.50 -10.26 -43.20
C SER A 172 -5.03 -11.48 -44.00
N PRO A 173 -5.91 -12.12 -44.80
CA PRO A 173 -5.51 -13.21 -45.66
C PRO A 173 -4.63 -12.71 -46.81
N LEU A 174 -3.66 -13.53 -47.21
CA LEU A 174 -2.81 -13.33 -48.38
C LEU A 174 -2.71 -14.63 -49.16
N VAL A 175 -3.05 -14.63 -50.44
CA VAL A 175 -2.88 -15.80 -51.31
C VAL A 175 -1.66 -15.57 -52.18
N VAL A 176 -0.73 -16.51 -52.17
CA VAL A 176 0.40 -16.50 -53.10
C VAL A 176 0.15 -17.58 -54.14
N PHE A 177 0.20 -17.21 -55.42
CA PHE A 177 -0.06 -18.13 -56.52
C PHE A 177 0.90 -17.89 -57.68
N ALA A 178 1.69 -18.90 -58.05
CA ALA A 178 2.53 -18.84 -59.23
C ALA A 178 1.68 -18.86 -60.49
N LYS A 179 1.90 -17.90 -61.40
CA LYS A 179 1.26 -17.91 -62.71
C LYS A 179 1.70 -19.16 -63.50
N PRO A 180 0.80 -19.81 -64.25
CA PRO A 180 1.19 -20.91 -65.12
C PRO A 180 2.25 -20.43 -66.11
N THR A 181 3.38 -21.12 -66.18
CA THR A 181 4.37 -20.89 -67.24
C THR A 181 3.69 -21.17 -68.58
N PRO A 182 3.68 -20.22 -69.54
CA PRO A 182 3.08 -20.48 -70.84
C PRO A 182 3.77 -21.68 -71.48
N THR A 183 2.98 -22.65 -71.95
CA THR A 183 3.50 -23.76 -72.74
C THR A 183 4.21 -23.19 -73.96
N PRO A 184 5.48 -23.53 -74.22
CA PRO A 184 6.19 -23.01 -75.38
C PRO A 184 5.44 -23.42 -76.65
N THR A 185 5.05 -22.45 -77.46
CA THR A 185 4.48 -22.73 -78.78
C THR A 185 5.50 -23.52 -79.60
N PRO A 186 5.15 -24.68 -80.18
CA PRO A 186 6.07 -25.43 -81.01
C PRO A 186 6.55 -24.52 -82.16
N ARG A 187 7.86 -24.44 -82.35
CA ARG A 187 8.45 -23.65 -83.43
C ARG A 187 7.98 -24.26 -84.77
N PRO A 188 7.51 -23.45 -85.74
CA PRO A 188 7.17 -23.97 -87.06
C PRO A 188 8.39 -24.68 -87.66
N PRO A 189 8.19 -25.76 -88.45
CA PRO A 189 9.30 -26.48 -89.06
C PRO A 189 10.11 -25.53 -89.94
N THR A 190 11.43 -25.57 -89.82
CA THR A 190 12.34 -24.84 -90.70
C THR A 190 12.05 -25.27 -92.14
N PRO A 191 11.77 -24.36 -93.08
CA PRO A 191 11.57 -24.73 -94.47
C PRO A 191 12.81 -25.45 -94.99
N THR A 192 12.64 -26.66 -95.51
CA THR A 192 13.70 -27.40 -96.19
C THR A 192 14.09 -26.60 -97.45
N PRO A 193 15.39 -26.27 -97.65
CA PRO A 193 15.80 -25.60 -98.88
C PRO A 193 15.55 -26.53 -100.07
N THR A 194 14.67 -26.12 -100.98
CA THR A 194 14.49 -26.78 -102.28
C THR A 194 15.75 -26.57 -103.09
N ARG A 195 16.41 -27.67 -103.48
CA ARG A 195 17.62 -27.66 -104.32
C ARG A 195 17.28 -27.41 -105.79
#